data_AF-A0A0T6ALV3-F1
#
_entry.id   AF-A0A0T6ALV3-F1
#
_cell.length_a   1.000
_cell.length_b   1.000
_cell.length_c   1.000
_cell.angle_alpha   90.00
_cell.angle_beta   90.00
_cell.angle_gamma   90.00
#
_symmetry.space_group_name_H-M   'P 1'
#
loop_
_entity.id
_entity.type
_entity.pdbx_description
1 polymer ?
#
loop_
_entity_poly.entity_id
_entity_poly.type
_entity_poly.pdbx_seq_one_letter_code
_entity_poly.pdbx_strand_id
1 'polypeptide(L)'
;MKVMLVVLLLAVAQVQACGNLFGGGDDTVIGYVEDKYVAPEFAGPQPHIVVNAQDYIVPWDFYRKVDVGDIVKREKGIWTIVKKYTP
;
A
#
# COMPACT_ATOMS: atom_id res chain seq x y z
N MET A 1 3.28 47.56 -31.49
CA MET A 1 1.94 47.22 -30.98
C MET A 1 2.02 45.91 -30.22
N LYS A 2 1.37 45.87 -29.05
CA LYS A 2 0.99 44.71 -28.21
C LYS A 2 2.08 43.87 -27.55
N VAL A 3 2.24 44.20 -26.26
CA VAL A 3 2.85 43.47 -25.15
C VAL A 3 1.87 42.36 -24.68
N MET A 4 2.42 41.38 -23.95
CA MET A 4 1.77 40.39 -23.07
C MET A 4 1.31 39.10 -23.78
N LEU A 5 1.50 37.89 -23.23
CA LEU A 5 1.31 37.51 -21.83
C LEU A 5 2.09 36.21 -21.51
N VAL A 6 2.75 36.24 -20.34
CA VAL A 6 3.20 35.11 -19.52
C VAL A 6 2.06 34.11 -19.28
N VAL A 7 2.27 32.80 -19.50
CA VAL A 7 1.82 31.76 -18.56
C VAL A 7 2.78 30.56 -18.61
N LEU A 8 3.68 30.57 -17.64
CA LEU A 8 4.30 29.41 -17.05
C LEU A 8 3.20 28.50 -16.48
N LEU A 9 3.06 27.26 -16.94
CA LEU A 9 2.27 26.24 -16.24
C LEU A 9 3.10 24.96 -16.12
N LEU A 10 3.58 24.77 -14.90
CA LEU A 10 4.04 23.50 -14.38
C LEU A 10 2.97 22.43 -14.62
N ALA A 11 3.33 21.34 -15.30
CA ALA A 11 2.67 20.06 -15.10
C ALA A 11 3.58 19.21 -14.21
N VAL A 12 3.51 19.45 -12.90
CA VAL A 12 3.90 18.45 -11.92
C VAL A 12 2.74 17.46 -11.86
N ALA A 13 2.94 16.25 -12.34
CA ALA A 13 2.18 15.09 -11.88
C ALA A 13 3.04 13.86 -12.11
N GLN A 14 3.70 13.44 -11.03
CA GLN A 14 4.40 12.18 -10.93
C GLN A 14 3.41 11.04 -11.20
N VAL A 15 3.42 10.46 -12.40
CA VAL A 15 2.74 9.19 -12.65
C VAL A 15 3.70 8.06 -12.25
N GLN A 16 4.00 7.98 -10.95
CA GLN A 16 4.50 6.76 -10.31
C GLN A 16 3.42 6.27 -9.35
N ALA A 17 2.24 5.95 -9.89
CA ALA A 17 1.17 5.32 -9.10
C ALA A 17 0.26 4.39 -9.93
N CYS A 18 0.75 3.89 -11.07
CA CYS A 18 0.03 2.86 -11.85
C CYS A 18 0.92 1.64 -12.16
N GLY A 19 1.90 1.35 -11.30
CA GLY A 19 2.85 0.25 -11.49
C GLY A 19 2.60 -0.99 -10.62
N ASN A 20 1.53 -1.04 -9.82
CA ASN A 20 1.30 -2.18 -8.90
C ASN A 20 -0.07 -2.84 -9.02
N LEU A 21 -0.76 -2.66 -10.15
CA LEU A 21 -2.05 -3.30 -10.46
C LEU A 21 -1.97 -4.84 -10.55
N PHE A 22 -0.76 -5.42 -10.54
CA PHE A 22 -0.53 -6.86 -10.47
C PHE A 22 0.68 -7.19 -9.57
N GLY A 23 0.76 -6.59 -8.39
CA GLY A 23 1.81 -6.82 -7.38
C GLY A 23 1.79 -8.25 -6.77
N GLY A 24 1.64 -9.28 -7.59
CA GLY A 24 2.09 -10.64 -7.34
C GLY A 24 3.56 -10.81 -7.76
N GLY A 25 4.37 -9.77 -7.62
CA GLY A 25 5.82 -9.89 -7.75
C GLY A 25 6.38 -10.74 -6.61
N ASP A 26 7.47 -11.44 -6.89
CA ASP A 26 8.33 -12.16 -5.93
C ASP A 26 9.01 -11.22 -4.91
N ASP A 27 8.42 -10.06 -4.63
CA ASP A 27 8.95 -9.07 -3.72
C ASP A 27 8.78 -9.56 -2.29
N THR A 28 9.91 -9.88 -1.66
CA THR A 28 9.97 -10.16 -0.23
C THR A 28 9.71 -8.87 0.52
N VAL A 29 8.55 -8.78 1.17
CA VAL A 29 8.22 -7.66 2.08
C VAL A 29 8.56 -8.08 3.49
N ILE A 30 9.28 -7.25 4.24
CA ILE A 30 9.45 -7.39 5.69
C ILE A 30 9.32 -6.00 6.30
N GLY A 31 8.46 -5.85 7.30
CA GLY A 31 8.24 -4.56 7.96
C GLY A 31 7.21 -4.64 9.06
N TYR A 32 7.06 -3.55 9.80
CA TYR A 32 5.99 -3.38 10.77
C TYR A 32 4.70 -2.95 10.06
N VAL A 33 3.56 -3.38 10.57
CA VAL A 33 2.26 -2.87 10.12
C VAL A 33 2.08 -1.47 10.68
N GLU A 34 2.06 -0.49 9.79
CA GLU A 34 1.89 0.93 10.11
C GLU A 34 0.42 1.28 10.30
N ASP A 35 -0.45 0.71 9.47
CA ASP A 35 -1.89 0.92 9.51
C ASP A 35 -2.64 -0.28 8.94
N LYS A 36 -3.93 -0.36 9.25
CA LYS A 36 -4.82 -1.47 8.92
C LYS A 36 -6.25 -0.95 8.73
N TYR A 37 -6.81 -1.11 7.54
CA TYR A 37 -8.14 -0.61 7.22
C TYR A 37 -8.85 -1.47 6.17
N VAL A 38 -10.15 -1.21 5.97
CA VAL A 38 -10.96 -1.83 4.92
C VAL A 38 -11.37 -0.74 3.95
N ALA A 39 -10.95 -0.86 2.69
CA ALA A 39 -11.30 0.09 1.65
C ALA A 39 -12.58 -0.36 0.91
N PRO A 40 -13.52 0.54 0.62
CA PRO A 40 -14.63 0.23 -0.28
C PRO A 40 -14.12 0.15 -1.72
N GLU A 41 -14.28 -1.00 -2.38
CA GLU A 41 -13.95 -1.18 -3.80
C GLU A 41 -15.17 -1.67 -4.60
N PHE A 42 -15.10 -1.54 -5.93
CA PHE A 42 -16.19 -1.90 -6.84
C PHE A 42 -16.64 -3.37 -6.72
N ALA A 43 -15.69 -4.28 -6.45
CA ALA A 43 -15.96 -5.70 -6.25
C ALA A 43 -16.35 -6.08 -4.81
N GLY A 44 -16.45 -5.09 -3.91
CA GLY A 44 -16.70 -5.28 -2.48
C GLY A 44 -15.54 -4.77 -1.61
N PRO A 45 -15.75 -4.68 -0.29
CA PRO A 45 -14.73 -4.21 0.63
C PRO A 45 -13.48 -5.10 0.60
N GLN A 46 -12.30 -4.50 0.45
CA GLN A 46 -11.01 -5.20 0.47
C GLN A 46 -10.24 -4.85 1.74
N PRO A 47 -9.59 -5.83 2.40
CA PRO A 47 -8.77 -5.58 3.57
C PRO A 47 -7.35 -5.15 3.15
N HIS A 48 -6.91 -4.00 3.66
CA HIS A 48 -5.62 -3.38 3.37
C HIS A 48 -4.77 -3.28 4.63
N ILE A 49 -3.45 -3.44 4.46
CA ILE A 49 -2.45 -3.08 5.48
C ILE A 49 -1.40 -2.18 4.85
N VAL A 50 -0.83 -1.29 5.66
CA VAL A 50 0.30 -0.45 5.27
C VAL A 50 1.57 -1.01 5.90
N VAL A 51 2.58 -1.28 5.06
CA VAL A 51 3.90 -1.76 5.49
C VAL A 51 4.96 -1.02 4.71
N ASN A 52 5.93 -0.40 5.39
CA ASN A 52 6.98 0.41 4.76
C ASN A 52 6.39 1.54 3.89
N ALA A 53 5.38 2.25 4.39
CA ALA A 53 4.62 3.28 3.68
C ALA A 53 3.96 2.83 2.37
N GLN A 54 3.78 1.52 2.17
CA GLN A 54 3.15 0.95 0.97
C GLN A 54 1.89 0.16 1.36
N ASP A 55 0.79 0.40 0.64
CA ASP A 55 -0.46 -0.33 0.79
C ASP A 55 -0.41 -1.71 0.12
N TYR A 56 -0.96 -2.70 0.83
CA TYR A 56 -1.11 -4.07 0.36
C TYR A 56 -2.50 -4.61 0.65
N ILE A 57 -3.13 -5.17 -0.39
CA ILE A 57 -4.31 -6.04 -0.24
C ILE A 57 -3.85 -7.39 0.32
N VAL A 58 -4.51 -7.84 1.37
CA VAL A 58 -4.18 -9.10 2.05
C VAL A 58 -5.38 -10.05 2.10
N PRO A 59 -5.20 -11.35 2.36
CA PRO A 59 -6.32 -12.24 2.62
C PRO A 59 -7.06 -11.87 3.92
N TRP A 60 -8.39 -12.01 3.93
CA TRP A 60 -9.23 -11.75 5.12
C TRP A 60 -8.80 -12.54 6.37
N ASP A 61 -8.32 -13.78 6.20
CA ASP A 61 -7.85 -14.61 7.30
C ASP A 61 -6.57 -14.09 7.94
N PHE A 62 -5.71 -13.46 7.14
CA PHE A 62 -4.51 -12.80 7.63
C PHE A 62 -4.87 -11.47 8.30
N TYR A 63 -5.71 -10.66 7.62
CA TYR A 63 -6.17 -9.37 8.13
C TYR A 63 -6.79 -9.49 9.53
N ARG A 64 -7.60 -10.52 9.79
CA ARG A 64 -8.22 -10.73 11.12
C ARG A 64 -7.23 -11.03 12.23
N LYS A 65 -6.02 -11.51 11.90
CA LYS A 65 -5.01 -11.94 12.87
C LYS A 65 -3.91 -10.91 13.07
N VAL A 66 -3.64 -10.05 12.10
CA VAL A 66 -2.56 -9.06 12.16
C VAL A 66 -3.03 -7.78 12.84
N ASP A 67 -2.17 -7.19 13.66
CA ASP A 67 -2.43 -5.93 14.37
C ASP A 67 -1.42 -4.86 13.94
N VAL A 68 -1.81 -3.59 14.09
CA VAL A 68 -0.88 -2.47 13.89
C VAL A 68 0.29 -2.60 14.88
N GLY A 69 1.51 -2.46 14.39
CA GLY A 69 2.75 -2.69 15.12
C GLY A 69 3.32 -4.11 14.98
N ASP A 70 2.57 -5.08 14.47
CA ASP A 70 3.10 -6.42 14.20
C ASP A 70 4.19 -6.37 13.13
N ILE A 71 5.23 -7.18 13.27
CA ILE A 71 6.21 -7.39 12.20
C ILE A 71 5.70 -8.51 11.30
N VAL A 72 5.55 -8.22 10.02
CA VAL A 72 5.03 -9.14 9.01
C VAL A 72 6.05 -9.39 7.92
N LYS A 73 5.85 -10.51 7.22
CA LYS A 73 6.64 -10.91 6.07
C LYS A 73 5.74 -11.39 4.95
N ARG A 74 6.02 -10.99 3.71
CA ARG A 74 5.42 -11.54 2.50
C ARG A 74 6.49 -12.25 1.70
N GLU A 75 6.29 -13.52 1.39
CA GLU A 75 7.15 -14.28 0.47
C GLU A 75 6.29 -15.16 -0.42
N LYS A 76 6.55 -15.16 -1.74
CA LYS A 76 5.78 -15.95 -2.72
C LYS A 76 4.26 -15.72 -2.61
N GLY A 77 3.86 -14.47 -2.32
CA GLY A 77 2.47 -14.08 -2.11
C GLY A 77 1.87 -14.45 -0.75
N ILE A 78 2.59 -15.17 0.12
CA ILE A 78 2.09 -15.62 1.43
C ILE A 78 2.49 -14.62 2.50
N TRP A 79 1.50 -14.12 3.24
CA TRP A 79 1.70 -13.25 4.40
C TRP A 79 1.83 -14.05 5.70
N THR A 80 2.83 -13.72 6.49
CA THR A 80 3.14 -14.35 7.78
C THR A 80 3.42 -13.28 8.84
N ILE A 81 2.90 -13.47 10.05
CA ILE A 81 3.23 -12.63 11.21
C ILE A 81 4.52 -13.18 11.83
N VAL A 82 5.60 -12.40 11.77
CA VAL A 82 6.92 -12.77 12.29
C VAL A 82 7.01 -12.48 13.79
N LYS A 83 6.44 -11.36 14.23
CA LYS A 83 6.43 -10.96 15.63
C LYS A 83 5.18 -10.17 15.96
N LYS A 84 4.55 -10.52 17.08
CA LYS A 84 3.44 -9.75 17.64
C LYS A 84 3.92 -8.49 18.35
N TYR A 85 3.22 -7.38 18.12
CA TYR A 85 3.37 -6.20 18.96
C TYR A 85 2.97 -6.57 20.40
N THR A 86 3.82 -6.21 21.36
CA THR A 86 3.53 -6.33 22.79
C THR A 86 3.56 -4.91 23.34
N PRO A 87 2.41 -4.38 23.79
CA PRO A 87 2.32 -3.03 24.36
C PRO A 87 3.05 -2.90 25.71
#